data_AF-A0A3P1WWD8-F1
#
_entry.id   AF-A0A3P1WWD8-F1
#
_cell.length_a   1.000
_cell.length_b   1.000
_cell.length_c   1.000
_cell.angle_alpha   90.00
_cell.angle_beta   90.00
_cell.angle_gamma   90.00
#
_symmetry.space_group_name_H-M   'P 1'
#
loop_
_entity.id
_entity.type
_entity.pdbx_description
1 polymer ?
#
loop_
_entity_poly.entity_id
_entity_poly.type
_entity_poly.pdbx_seq_one_letter_code
_entity_poly.pdbx_strand_id
1 'polypeptide(L)'
;MVWYDTASTLPCDKLKHLGEVLDSLGCPLGEVARDKVKGDRHDYAASTPVGRIWLAVSEGGWSVFFSPSGARRFITLWDWEECMLGKPRPKGRHIPVDESVDWLVGLLKEGKCPEVDLECVERMAAGMGRRVARERWLGPLMTMVSYLAVCGLLVGSVIFDSTSGMVIGTLALVRILAMKVEKIKGKISRRMK
;
A
#
# COMPACT_ATOMS: atom_id res chain seq x y z
N MET A 1 25.81 7.21 1.83
CA MET A 1 24.47 7.38 2.40
C MET A 1 23.54 6.54 1.56
N VAL A 2 22.82 5.61 2.17
CA VAL A 2 21.90 4.71 1.46
C VAL A 2 20.59 5.46 1.22
N TRP A 3 19.95 5.23 0.07
CA TRP A 3 18.79 6.02 -0.36
C TRP A 3 17.62 6.00 0.65
N TYR A 4 17.49 4.96 1.48
CA TYR A 4 16.43 4.85 2.48
C TYR A 4 16.83 5.33 3.89
N ASP A 5 18.00 5.95 4.08
CA ASP A 5 18.45 6.43 5.40
C ASP A 5 17.49 7.48 5.99
N THR A 6 16.76 8.22 5.15
CA THR A 6 15.76 9.23 5.54
C THR A 6 14.35 8.66 5.71
N ALA A 7 14.14 7.37 5.46
CA ALA A 7 12.80 6.78 5.45
C ALA A 7 12.25 6.58 6.87
N SER A 8 10.96 6.89 7.06
CA SER A 8 10.24 6.65 8.33
C SER A 8 10.12 5.16 8.73
N THR A 9 10.34 4.23 7.79
CA THR A 9 10.35 2.78 8.05
C THR A 9 11.40 2.10 7.18
N LEU A 10 12.11 1.12 7.73
CA LEU A 10 13.10 0.33 6.99
C LEU A 10 12.45 -0.47 5.85
N PRO A 11 13.04 -0.48 4.64
CA PRO A 11 12.56 -1.32 3.54
C PRO A 11 12.87 -2.80 3.80
N CYS A 12 12.05 -3.69 3.24
CA CYS A 12 12.33 -5.13 3.21
C CYS A 12 13.52 -5.43 2.29
N ASP A 13 14.09 -6.63 2.41
CA ASP A 13 15.28 -7.02 1.65
C ASP A 13 15.03 -7.04 0.13
N LYS A 14 13.81 -7.34 -0.32
CA LYS A 14 13.44 -7.21 -1.73
C LYS A 14 13.52 -5.77 -2.23
N LEU A 15 13.03 -4.80 -1.46
CA LEU A 15 13.14 -3.39 -1.82
C LEU A 15 14.58 -2.90 -1.84
N LYS A 16 15.42 -3.37 -0.92
CA LYS A 16 16.86 -3.09 -0.96
C LYS A 16 17.49 -3.65 -2.25
N HIS A 17 17.15 -4.89 -2.60
CA HIS A 17 17.60 -5.52 -3.84
C HIS A 17 17.17 -4.74 -5.09
N LEU A 18 15.94 -4.21 -5.12
CA LEU A 18 15.51 -3.32 -6.21
C LEU A 18 16.41 -2.07 -6.30
N GLY A 19 16.75 -1.47 -5.16
CA GLY A 19 17.69 -0.34 -5.11
C GLY A 19 19.07 -0.71 -5.65
N GLU A 20 19.62 -1.86 -5.27
CA GLU A 20 20.90 -2.35 -5.79
C GLU A 20 20.87 -2.59 -7.32
N VAL A 21 19.79 -3.17 -7.84
CA VAL A 21 19.59 -3.37 -9.28
C VAL A 21 19.56 -2.02 -9.99
N LEU A 22 18.83 -1.04 -9.46
CA LEU A 22 18.74 0.30 -10.03
C LEU A 22 20.08 1.04 -10.01
N ASP A 23 20.83 0.94 -8.92
CA ASP A 23 22.19 1.48 -8.81
C ASP A 23 23.12 0.85 -9.85
N SER A 24 23.04 -0.48 -10.04
CA SER A 24 23.85 -1.19 -11.04
C SER A 24 23.54 -0.78 -12.49
N LEU A 25 22.31 -0.34 -12.75
CA LEU A 25 21.85 0.18 -14.03
C LEU A 25 22.13 1.69 -14.20
N GLY A 26 22.83 2.32 -13.25
CA GLY A 26 23.12 3.75 -13.28
C GLY A 26 21.88 4.64 -13.09
N CYS A 27 20.79 4.07 -12.55
CA CYS A 27 19.51 4.74 -12.36
C CYS A 27 19.13 4.77 -10.86
N PRO A 28 19.97 5.36 -9.99
CA PRO A 28 19.79 5.25 -8.54
C PRO A 28 18.48 5.88 -8.06
N LEU A 29 17.95 5.35 -6.95
CA LEU A 29 16.79 5.93 -6.28
C LEU A 29 17.17 7.25 -5.62
N GLY A 30 16.48 8.33 -6.01
CA GLY A 30 16.60 9.65 -5.39
C GLY A 30 15.37 9.98 -4.54
N GLU A 31 15.58 10.70 -3.44
CA GLU A 31 14.47 11.25 -2.66
C GLU A 31 13.74 12.33 -3.46
N VAL A 32 12.40 12.25 -3.48
CA VAL A 32 11.56 13.21 -4.19
C VAL A 32 11.10 14.28 -3.21
N ALA A 33 11.60 15.50 -3.42
CA ALA A 33 11.16 16.66 -2.66
C ALA A 33 9.66 16.89 -2.87
N ARG A 34 8.88 16.80 -1.80
CA ARG A 34 7.50 17.30 -1.76
C ARG A 34 7.44 18.57 -0.93
N ASP A 35 6.58 19.49 -1.37
CA ASP A 35 6.20 20.62 -0.54
C ASP A 35 5.71 20.12 0.82
N LYS A 36 6.32 20.63 1.89
CA LYS A 36 6.27 20.16 3.30
C LYS A 36 4.89 20.19 3.97
N VAL A 37 3.80 20.18 3.21
CA VAL A 37 2.47 20.56 3.69
C VAL A 37 1.72 19.41 4.40
N LYS A 38 2.22 18.16 4.42
CA LYS A 38 1.55 17.09 5.21
C LYS A 38 2.45 15.85 5.51
N GLY A 39 3.19 15.92 6.62
CA GLY A 39 3.77 14.76 7.34
C GLY A 39 5.13 14.25 6.84
N ASP A 40 5.76 13.37 7.64
CA ASP A 40 7.03 12.64 7.38
C ASP A 40 6.91 11.61 6.24
N ARG A 41 6.33 12.02 5.12
CA ARG A 41 6.15 11.17 3.95
C ARG A 41 7.33 11.35 3.01
N HIS A 42 8.29 10.44 3.11
CA HIS A 42 9.41 10.34 2.18
C HIS A 42 9.01 9.46 1.00
N ASP A 43 9.17 9.98 -0.20
CA ASP A 43 8.95 9.24 -1.43
C ASP A 43 10.27 9.22 -2.20
N TYR A 44 10.54 8.14 -2.92
CA TYR A 44 11.76 7.94 -3.69
C TYR A 44 11.41 7.61 -5.14
N ALA A 45 12.22 8.05 -6.10
CA ALA A 45 11.98 7.75 -7.49
C ALA A 45 13.28 7.49 -8.25
N ALA A 46 13.16 6.68 -9.29
CA ALA A 46 14.21 6.43 -10.26
C ALA A 46 13.63 6.53 -11.67
N SER A 47 14.38 7.13 -12.58
CA SER A 47 14.07 7.12 -14.01
C SER A 47 14.95 6.08 -14.69
N THR A 48 14.34 5.15 -15.41
CA THR A 48 15.02 4.07 -16.11
C THR A 48 14.65 4.11 -17.60
N PRO A 49 15.38 3.39 -18.48
CA PRO A 49 15.04 3.33 -19.91
C PRO A 49 13.64 2.75 -20.20
N VAL A 50 13.16 1.87 -19.30
CA VAL A 50 11.85 1.21 -19.43
C VAL A 50 10.70 2.00 -18.82
N GLY A 51 10.98 3.01 -18.00
CA GLY A 51 9.96 3.85 -17.38
C GLY A 51 10.44 4.55 -16.11
N ARG A 52 9.50 5.04 -15.31
CA ARG A 52 9.77 5.67 -14.01
C ARG A 52 9.25 4.77 -12.90
N ILE A 53 10.05 4.63 -11.86
CA ILE A 53 9.70 3.88 -10.65
C ILE A 53 9.49 4.90 -9.53
N TRP A 54 8.44 4.70 -8.74
CA TRP A 54 8.14 5.50 -7.57
C TRP A 54 7.92 4.58 -6.37
N LEU A 55 8.61 4.87 -5.27
CA LEU A 55 8.45 4.21 -3.99
C LEU A 55 7.85 5.22 -3.03
N ALA A 56 6.68 4.92 -2.48
CA ALA A 56 6.08 5.75 -1.45
C ALA A 56 6.24 5.10 -0.08
N VAL A 57 6.73 5.85 0.90
CA VAL A 57 6.77 5.42 2.29
C VAL A 57 5.59 6.04 3.04
N SER A 58 4.89 5.22 3.83
CA SER A 58 3.80 5.68 4.69
C SER A 58 3.78 4.91 6.01
N GLU A 59 2.96 5.32 6.97
CA GLU A 59 2.76 4.54 8.22
C GLU A 59 2.35 3.07 7.95
N GLY A 60 1.68 2.82 6.82
CA GLY A 60 1.23 1.50 6.39
C GLY A 60 2.32 0.63 5.75
N GLY A 61 3.54 1.15 5.61
CA GLY A 61 4.66 0.51 4.93
C GLY A 61 4.95 1.14 3.57
N TRP A 62 5.65 0.36 2.75
CA TRP A 62 6.12 0.76 1.44
C TRP A 62 5.08 0.45 0.36
N SER A 63 5.10 1.22 -0.72
CA SER A 63 4.30 0.95 -1.91
C SER A 63 5.13 1.24 -3.14
N VAL A 64 5.03 0.34 -4.11
CA VAL A 64 5.80 0.38 -5.36
C VAL A 64 4.87 0.74 -6.50
N PHE A 65 5.27 1.72 -7.29
CA PHE A 65 4.53 2.15 -8.46
C PHE A 65 5.44 2.26 -9.66
N PHE A 66 4.85 2.05 -10.83
CA PHE A 66 5.55 2.11 -12.11
C PHE A 66 4.78 3.01 -13.08
N SER A 67 5.52 3.75 -13.90
CA SER A 67 5.00 4.55 -15.00
C SER A 67 5.79 4.19 -16.24
N PRO A 68 5.21 3.49 -17.23
CA PRO A 68 5.92 3.15 -18.46
C PRO A 68 6.31 4.41 -19.22
N SER A 69 7.32 4.31 -20.07
CA SER A 69 7.73 5.42 -20.93
C SER A 69 6.54 5.94 -21.75
N GLY A 70 6.29 7.25 -21.68
CA GLY A 70 5.15 7.91 -22.31
C GLY A 70 3.91 8.09 -21.42
N ALA A 71 3.79 7.36 -20.31
CA ALA A 71 2.72 7.59 -19.34
C ALA A 71 3.03 8.78 -18.42
N ARG A 72 2.02 9.57 -18.07
CA ARG A 72 2.16 10.71 -17.16
C ARG A 72 2.03 10.26 -15.72
N ARG A 73 1.18 9.26 -15.46
CA ARG A 73 0.87 8.78 -14.12
C ARG A 73 1.50 7.42 -13.80
N PHE A 74 1.57 7.15 -12.50
CA PHE A 74 2.04 5.89 -11.93
C PHE A 74 0.87 4.97 -11.62
N ILE A 75 1.08 3.67 -11.81
CA ILE A 75 0.13 2.60 -11.48
C ILE A 75 0.79 1.51 -10.64
N THR A 76 -0.02 0.74 -9.89
CA THR A 76 0.47 -0.40 -9.09
C THR A 76 0.49 -1.68 -9.92
N LEU A 77 1.15 -2.73 -9.41
CA LEU A 77 1.16 -4.04 -10.08
C LEU A 77 -0.27 -4.54 -10.40
N TRP A 78 -1.22 -4.39 -9.49
CA TRP A 78 -2.59 -4.84 -9.78
C TRP A 78 -3.31 -4.02 -10.83
N ASP A 79 -3.08 -2.70 -10.87
CA ASP A 79 -3.64 -1.88 -11.94
C ASP A 79 -3.01 -2.28 -13.29
N TRP A 80 -1.75 -2.71 -13.28
CA TRP A 80 -1.06 -3.27 -14.43
C TRP A 80 -1.68 -4.59 -14.88
N GLU A 81 -1.89 -5.55 -13.97
CA GLU A 81 -2.53 -6.83 -14.28
C GLU A 81 -3.97 -6.68 -14.76
N GLU A 82 -4.72 -5.73 -14.20
CA GLU A 82 -6.07 -5.43 -14.65
C GLU A 82 -6.05 -4.83 -16.06
N CYS A 83 -5.10 -3.94 -16.34
CA CYS A 83 -4.94 -3.33 -17.66
C CYS A 83 -4.49 -4.31 -18.74
N MET A 84 -3.51 -5.16 -18.43
CA MET A 84 -2.86 -6.04 -19.40
C MET A 84 -3.49 -7.42 -19.52
N LEU A 85 -4.00 -7.96 -18.42
CA LEU A 85 -4.49 -9.34 -18.34
C LEU A 85 -6.00 -9.40 -18.14
N GLY A 86 -6.68 -8.25 -18.00
CA GLY A 86 -8.09 -8.19 -17.64
C GLY A 86 -8.41 -8.80 -16.27
N LYS A 87 -7.38 -9.03 -15.43
CA LYS A 87 -7.54 -9.67 -14.13
C LYS A 87 -8.09 -8.65 -13.13
N PRO A 88 -9.28 -8.89 -12.55
CA PRO A 88 -9.83 -7.94 -11.60
C PRO A 88 -8.95 -7.88 -10.34
N ARG A 89 -8.74 -6.66 -9.84
CA ARG A 89 -8.00 -6.44 -8.59
C ARG A 89 -8.60 -7.26 -7.43
N PRO A 90 -7.77 -7.93 -6.61
CA PRO A 90 -8.23 -8.61 -5.41
C PRO A 90 -8.87 -7.62 -4.41
N LYS A 91 -10.09 -7.91 -3.94
CA LYS A 91 -10.77 -7.08 -2.94
C LYS A 91 -10.15 -7.30 -1.56
N GLY A 92 -9.91 -6.21 -0.82
CA GLY A 92 -9.49 -6.25 0.58
C GLY A 92 -8.05 -6.73 0.83
N ARG A 93 -7.25 -6.93 -0.21
CA ARG A 93 -5.81 -7.20 -0.06
C ARG A 93 -5.01 -5.89 -0.09
N HIS A 94 -3.87 -5.90 0.60
CA HIS A 94 -2.83 -4.88 0.45
C HIS A 94 -1.99 -5.12 -0.81
N ILE A 95 -1.51 -4.05 -1.44
CA ILE A 95 -0.65 -4.14 -2.63
C ILE A 95 0.62 -4.90 -2.24
N PRO A 96 0.92 -6.04 -2.89
CA PRO A 96 2.05 -6.87 -2.52
C PRO A 96 3.34 -6.20 -3.00
N VAL A 97 4.08 -5.62 -2.06
CA VAL A 97 5.38 -4.99 -2.32
C VAL A 97 6.33 -5.99 -2.97
N ASP A 98 6.41 -7.20 -2.42
CA ASP A 98 7.31 -8.24 -2.87
C ASP A 98 7.05 -8.67 -4.32
N GLU A 99 5.79 -8.92 -4.68
CA GLU A 99 5.41 -9.26 -6.05
C GLU A 99 5.66 -8.10 -7.01
N SER A 100 5.41 -6.85 -6.56
CA SER A 100 5.67 -5.65 -7.36
C SER A 100 7.16 -5.47 -7.63
N VAL A 101 8.01 -5.78 -6.66
CA VAL A 101 9.47 -5.75 -6.81
C VAL A 101 9.94 -6.84 -7.77
N ASP A 102 9.50 -8.09 -7.57
CA ASP A 102 9.93 -9.21 -8.43
C ASP A 102 9.59 -8.94 -9.90
N TRP A 103 8.37 -8.44 -10.14
CA TRP A 103 7.92 -8.03 -11.47
C TRP A 103 8.78 -6.90 -12.06
N LEU A 104 9.05 -5.84 -11.29
CA LEU A 104 9.90 -4.74 -11.75
C LEU A 104 11.33 -5.17 -12.05
N VAL A 105 11.92 -6.02 -11.19
CA VAL A 105 13.29 -6.53 -11.40
C VAL A 105 13.33 -7.38 -12.67
N GLY A 106 12.31 -8.19 -12.95
CA GLY A 106 12.18 -8.91 -14.21
C GLY A 106 12.18 -7.96 -15.42
N LEU A 107 11.32 -6.94 -15.37
CA LEU A 107 11.17 -5.94 -16.43
C LEU A 107 12.46 -5.14 -16.67
N LEU A 108 13.18 -4.77 -15.60
CA LEU A 108 14.48 -4.08 -15.68
C LEU A 108 15.56 -4.97 -16.28
N LYS A 109 15.59 -6.26 -15.94
CA LYS A 109 16.55 -7.23 -16.50
C LYS A 109 16.31 -7.51 -17.98
N GLU A 110 15.05 -7.55 -18.41
CA GLU A 110 14.71 -7.70 -19.83
C GLU A 110 15.08 -6.47 -20.65
N GLY A 111 15.13 -5.29 -20.02
CA GLY A 111 15.52 -4.03 -20.65
C GLY A 111 14.53 -3.53 -21.71
N LYS A 112 13.37 -4.16 -21.83
CA LYS A 112 12.32 -3.80 -22.80
C LYS A 112 11.17 -3.14 -22.07
N CYS A 113 10.74 -1.99 -22.60
CA CYS A 113 9.50 -1.37 -22.14
C CYS A 113 8.35 -2.34 -22.48
N PRO A 114 7.48 -2.67 -21.53
CA PRO A 114 6.34 -3.50 -21.83
C PRO A 114 5.45 -2.79 -22.84
N GLU A 115 4.99 -3.52 -23.85
CA GLU A 115 3.99 -3.03 -24.79
C GLU A 115 2.67 -2.89 -24.02
N VAL A 116 2.21 -1.64 -23.83
CA VAL A 116 1.06 -1.33 -23.00
C VAL A 116 0.17 -0.30 -23.69
N ASP A 117 -1.15 -0.43 -23.52
CA ASP A 117 -2.08 0.64 -23.87
C ASP A 117 -1.94 1.80 -22.86
N LEU A 118 -1.30 2.88 -23.29
CA LEU A 118 -1.12 4.09 -22.48
C LEU A 118 -2.45 4.72 -22.04
N GLU A 119 -3.52 4.60 -22.84
CA GLU A 119 -4.83 5.11 -22.44
C GLU A 119 -5.40 4.31 -21.27
N CYS A 120 -5.23 2.99 -21.29
CA CYS A 120 -5.59 2.13 -20.20
C CYS A 120 -4.81 2.47 -18.92
N VAL A 121 -3.49 2.70 -19.02
CA VAL A 121 -2.66 3.13 -17.88
C VAL A 121 -3.17 4.44 -17.28
N GLU A 122 -3.46 5.44 -18.11
CA GLU A 122 -3.97 6.73 -17.64
C GLU A 122 -5.36 6.64 -17.02
N ARG A 123 -6.24 5.82 -17.59
CA ARG A 123 -7.58 5.56 -17.06
C ARG A 123 -7.50 4.89 -15.70
N MET A 124 -6.63 3.90 -15.55
CA MET A 124 -6.41 3.18 -14.30
C MET A 124 -5.81 4.07 -13.21
N ALA A 125 -4.82 4.89 -13.56
CA ALA A 125 -4.23 5.85 -12.64
C ALA A 125 -5.24 6.92 -12.18
N ALA A 126 -6.08 7.43 -13.07
CA ALA A 126 -7.19 8.33 -12.70
C ALA A 126 -8.22 7.65 -11.78
N GLY A 127 -8.45 6.35 -11.98
CA GLY A 127 -9.26 5.51 -11.10
C GLY A 127 -8.64 5.37 -9.71
N MET A 128 -7.32 5.18 -9.62
CA MET A 128 -6.59 5.02 -8.37
C MET A 128 -6.78 6.21 -7.43
N GLY A 129 -6.65 7.45 -7.93
CA GLY A 129 -6.84 8.64 -7.10
C GLY A 129 -8.23 8.69 -6.45
N ARG A 130 -9.27 8.31 -7.21
CA ARG A 130 -10.65 8.21 -6.70
C ARG A 130 -10.82 7.07 -5.70
N ARG A 131 -10.19 5.92 -5.93
CA ARG A 131 -10.22 4.76 -5.02
C ARG A 131 -9.55 5.09 -3.68
N VAL A 132 -8.35 5.65 -3.71
CA VAL A 132 -7.61 6.05 -2.50
C VAL A 132 -8.39 7.10 -1.71
N ALA A 133 -8.98 8.09 -2.38
CA ALA A 133 -9.83 9.08 -1.73
C ALA A 133 -11.07 8.44 -1.08
N ARG A 134 -11.73 7.50 -1.79
CA ARG A 134 -12.89 6.77 -1.29
C ARG A 134 -12.54 5.89 -0.10
N GLU A 135 -11.45 5.11 -0.14
CA GLU A 135 -11.01 4.27 0.98
C GLU A 135 -10.64 5.10 2.21
N ARG A 136 -9.99 6.26 2.01
CA ARG A 136 -9.68 7.19 3.10
C ARG A 136 -10.94 7.74 3.77
N TRP A 137 -12.01 7.95 3.02
CA TRP A 137 -13.30 8.42 3.54
C TRP A 137 -14.13 7.29 4.18
N LEU A 138 -14.22 6.14 3.51
CA LEU A 138 -15.05 5.02 3.94
C LEU A 138 -14.41 4.19 5.06
N GLY A 139 -13.08 4.15 5.18
CA GLY A 139 -12.38 3.37 6.20
C GLY A 139 -12.83 3.71 7.63
N PRO A 140 -12.82 4.99 8.05
CA PRO A 140 -13.34 5.40 9.35
C PRO A 140 -14.82 5.04 9.56
N LEU A 141 -15.66 5.24 8.54
CA LEU A 141 -17.09 4.92 8.59
C LEU A 141 -17.33 3.43 8.78
N MET A 142 -16.68 2.58 7.99
CA MET A 142 -16.79 1.12 8.12
C MET A 142 -16.30 0.63 9.48
N THR A 143 -15.25 1.25 10.01
CA THR A 143 -14.74 0.97 11.36
C THR A 143 -15.80 1.34 12.41
N MET A 144 -16.40 2.53 12.31
CA MET A 144 -17.47 2.98 13.21
C MET A 144 -18.69 2.05 13.16
N VAL A 145 -19.15 1.68 11.96
CA VAL A 145 -20.26 0.73 11.77
C VAL A 145 -19.95 -0.61 12.42
N SER A 146 -18.72 -1.12 12.29
CA SER A 146 -18.30 -2.37 12.92
C SER A 146 -18.37 -2.30 14.46
N TYR A 147 -17.93 -1.18 15.06
CA TYR A 147 -18.06 -0.96 16.50
C TYR A 147 -19.52 -0.90 16.94
N LEU A 148 -20.36 -0.15 16.22
CA LEU A 148 -21.78 -0.04 16.53
C LEU A 148 -22.50 -1.38 16.44
N ALA A 149 -22.18 -2.22 15.45
CA ALA A 149 -22.74 -3.55 15.31
C ALA A 149 -22.38 -4.46 16.49
N VAL A 150 -21.11 -4.43 16.94
CA VAL A 150 -20.67 -5.21 18.11
C VAL A 150 -21.31 -4.71 19.40
N CYS A 151 -21.39 -3.38 19.59
CA CYS A 151 -22.10 -2.80 20.73
C CYS A 151 -23.59 -3.17 20.72
N GLY A 152 -24.25 -3.12 19.55
CA GLY A 152 -25.64 -3.53 19.38
C GLY A 152 -25.88 -5.01 19.70
N LEU A 153 -24.98 -5.89 19.27
CA LEU A 153 -25.00 -7.32 19.62
C LEU A 153 -24.90 -7.53 21.14
N LEU A 154 -24.01 -6.81 21.81
CA LEU A 154 -23.85 -6.90 23.26
C LEU A 154 -25.09 -6.37 24.00
N VAL A 155 -25.59 -5.19 23.65
CA VAL A 155 -26.79 -4.61 24.25
C VAL A 155 -28.01 -5.51 24.00
N GLY A 156 -28.19 -5.99 22.77
CA GLY A 156 -29.27 -6.92 22.43
C GLY A 156 -29.17 -8.22 23.21
N SER A 157 -27.97 -8.78 23.38
CA SER A 157 -27.80 -10.02 24.15
C SER A 157 -28.18 -9.87 25.63
N VAL A 158 -27.99 -8.69 26.22
CA VAL A 158 -28.42 -8.38 27.59
C VAL A 158 -29.94 -8.24 27.67
N ILE A 159 -30.57 -7.63 26.67
CA ILE A 159 -32.03 -7.45 26.64
C ILE A 159 -32.76 -8.79 26.45
N PHE A 160 -32.21 -9.69 25.64
CA PHE A 160 -32.83 -10.98 25.30
C PHE A 160 -32.28 -12.17 26.09
N ASP A 161 -31.50 -11.92 27.14
CA ASP A 161 -30.86 -12.93 28.01
C ASP A 161 -30.15 -14.05 27.22
N SER A 162 -29.53 -13.67 26.10
CA SER A 162 -28.94 -14.60 25.14
C SER A 162 -27.47 -14.83 25.46
N THR A 163 -27.18 -15.96 26.10
CA THR A 163 -25.81 -16.38 26.43
C THR A 163 -24.94 -16.51 25.17
N SER A 164 -25.50 -16.99 24.06
CA SER A 164 -24.80 -17.10 22.78
C SER A 164 -24.48 -15.75 22.15
N GLY A 165 -25.41 -14.79 22.20
CA GLY A 165 -25.17 -13.41 21.74
C GLY A 165 -24.07 -12.70 22.53
N MET A 166 -24.04 -12.92 23.84
CA MET A 166 -23.02 -12.34 24.72
C MET A 166 -21.64 -12.92 24.43
N VAL A 167 -21.52 -14.24 24.25
CA VAL A 167 -20.25 -14.90 23.89
C VAL A 167 -19.74 -14.42 22.52
N ILE A 168 -20.61 -14.35 21.51
CA ILE A 168 -20.23 -13.90 20.16
C ILE A 168 -19.80 -12.42 20.17
N GLY A 169 -20.58 -11.55 20.83
CA GLY A 169 -20.25 -10.13 20.96
C GLY A 169 -18.92 -9.91 21.69
N THR A 170 -18.67 -10.65 22.76
CA THR A 170 -17.44 -10.54 23.56
C THR A 170 -16.22 -11.02 22.77
N LEU A 171 -16.32 -12.15 22.07
CA LEU A 171 -15.24 -12.66 21.20
C LEU A 171 -14.89 -11.68 20.07
N ALA A 172 -15.91 -11.08 19.45
CA ALA A 172 -15.71 -10.07 18.42
C ALA A 172 -15.00 -8.83 18.98
N LEU A 173 -15.40 -8.37 20.17
CA LEU A 173 -14.80 -7.21 20.83
C LEU A 173 -13.35 -7.47 21.24
N VAL A 174 -13.05 -8.67 21.77
CA VAL A 174 -11.68 -9.10 22.10
C VAL A 174 -10.80 -9.12 20.85
N ARG A 175 -11.28 -9.65 19.72
CA ARG A 175 -10.51 -9.64 18.46
C ARG A 175 -10.25 -8.23 17.95
N ILE A 176 -11.24 -7.33 18.01
CA ILE A 176 -11.06 -5.94 17.60
C ILE A 176 -10.03 -5.24 18.48
N LEU A 177 -10.07 -5.46 19.80
CA LEU A 177 -9.09 -4.93 20.74
C LEU A 177 -7.70 -5.50 20.50
N ALA A 178 -7.57 -6.82 20.28
CA ALA A 178 -6.30 -7.47 20.00
C ALA A 178 -5.62 -6.88 18.75
N MET A 179 -6.35 -6.73 17.64
CA MET A 179 -5.84 -6.08 16.42
C MET A 179 -5.39 -4.63 16.69
N LYS A 180 -6.11 -3.90 17.54
CA LYS A 180 -5.77 -2.51 17.91
C LYS A 180 -4.52 -2.45 18.78
N VAL A 181 -4.38 -3.36 19.74
CA VAL A 181 -3.21 -3.50 20.62
C VAL A 181 -1.98 -3.87 19.80
N GLU A 182 -2.07 -4.81 18.85
CA GLU A 182 -0.97 -5.14 17.95
C GLU A 182 -0.55 -3.94 17.10
N LYS A 183 -1.52 -3.17 16.60
CA LYS A 183 -1.24 -1.93 15.85
C LYS A 183 -0.55 -0.87 16.71
N ILE A 184 -0.94 -0.71 17.98
CA ILE A 184 -0.33 0.24 18.93
C ILE A 184 1.07 -0.25 19.36
N LYS A 185 1.22 -1.53 19.68
CA LYS A 185 2.50 -2.14 20.05
C LYS A 185 3.50 -2.05 18.90
N GLY A 186 3.02 -2.26 17.66
CA GLY A 186 3.78 -2.01 16.44
C GLY A 186 4.19 -0.54 16.27
N LYS A 187 3.38 0.43 16.72
CA LYS A 187 3.75 1.87 16.74
C LYS A 187 4.76 2.20 17.83
N ILE A 188 4.66 1.64 19.03
CA ILE A 188 5.56 1.92 20.16
C ILE A 188 6.94 1.29 19.93
N SER A 189 7.00 0.03 19.50
CA SER A 189 8.25 -0.67 19.17
C SER A 189 9.06 0.04 18.07
N ARG A 190 8.37 0.74 17.16
CA ARG A 190 8.98 1.54 16.09
C ARG A 190 9.43 2.94 16.52
N ARG A 191 9.03 3.45 17.69
CA ARG A 191 9.49 4.75 18.23
C ARG A 191 10.68 4.63 19.18
N MET A 192 10.95 3.42 19.67
CA MET A 192 12.06 3.14 20.62
C MET A 192 13.31 2.57 19.93
N LYS A 193 13.26 2.37 18.60
CA LYS A 193 14.41 2.06 17.75
C LYS A 193 14.68 3.25 16.86
#